data_AF-A0A929EYZ5-F1
#
_entry.id   AF-A0A929EYZ5-F1
#
_cell.length_a   1.000
_cell.length_b   1.000
_cell.length_c   1.000
_cell.angle_alpha   90.00
_cell.angle_beta   90.00
_cell.angle_gamma   90.00
#
_symmetry.space_group_name_H-M   'P 1'
#
loop_
_entity.id
_entity.type
_entity.pdbx_description
1 polymer ?
#
loop_
_entity_poly.entity_id
_entity_poly.type
_entity_poly.pdbx_seq_one_letter_code
_entity_poly.pdbx_strand_id
1 'polypeptide(L)'
;EVLGAGDGVGFKTPLATLHKFQGWADKFLGTPGDGIEDVYVGVNGKLGPVKLAAIYHDFSAEDSKADFGTEIDLVATWPINKQFSIQAKYAAFDSDSVRYTDTDKAWVTLQLKL
;
A
#
# COMPACT_ATOMS: atom_id res chain seq x y z
N GLU A 1 8.30 -6.89 -4.57
CA GLU A 1 8.68 -5.93 -5.63
C GLU A 1 10.00 -5.30 -5.23
N VAL A 2 10.84 -4.93 -6.19
CA VAL A 2 12.13 -4.26 -5.90
C VAL A 2 12.28 -3.04 -6.79
N LEU A 3 12.58 -1.89 -6.17
CA LEU A 3 12.98 -0.65 -6.85
C LEU A 3 14.34 -0.22 -6.31
N GLY A 4 15.39 -0.37 -7.11
CA GLY A 4 16.76 -0.09 -6.69
C GLY A 4 17.10 1.40 -6.61
N ALA A 5 18.34 1.66 -6.20
CA ALA A 5 18.93 2.99 -6.18
C ALA A 5 20.38 2.99 -6.69
N GLY A 6 20.91 4.18 -7.03
CA GLY A 6 22.30 4.38 -7.39
C GLY A 6 22.77 5.79 -6.99
N ASP A 7 23.98 5.89 -6.44
CA ASP A 7 24.55 7.15 -5.92
C ASP A 7 23.62 7.91 -4.95
N GLY A 8 22.87 7.17 -4.11
CA GLY A 8 21.90 7.75 -3.17
C GLY A 8 20.58 8.21 -3.81
N VAL A 9 20.35 7.88 -5.09
CA VAL A 9 19.15 8.28 -5.84
C VAL A 9 18.31 7.05 -6.16
N GLY A 10 17.10 6.98 -5.57
CA GLY A 10 16.12 5.94 -5.86
C GLY A 10 15.54 6.03 -7.26
N PHE A 11 15.24 4.87 -7.86
CA PHE A 11 14.56 4.78 -9.16
C PHE A 11 13.18 5.44 -9.12
N LYS A 12 12.86 6.30 -10.10
CA LYS A 12 11.59 7.06 -10.12
C LYS A 12 10.72 6.71 -11.32
N THR A 13 9.44 6.53 -11.06
CA THR A 13 8.40 6.26 -12.06
C THR A 13 7.30 7.32 -11.93
N PRO A 14 7.43 8.50 -12.56
CA PRO A 14 6.56 9.66 -12.31
C PRO A 14 5.05 9.42 -12.55
N LEU A 15 4.71 8.42 -13.35
CA LEU A 15 3.33 8.05 -13.68
C LEU A 15 2.89 6.73 -13.02
N ALA A 16 3.71 6.14 -12.13
CA ALA A 16 3.34 4.90 -11.46
C ALA A 16 2.42 5.14 -10.28
N THR A 17 1.52 4.18 -10.06
CA THR A 17 0.65 4.12 -8.89
C THR A 17 1.35 3.37 -7.77
N LEU A 18 2.33 3.99 -7.12
CA LEU A 18 3.05 3.35 -5.99
C LEU A 18 2.10 2.97 -4.86
N HIS A 19 1.04 3.73 -4.64
CA HIS A 19 -0.07 3.35 -3.75
C HIS A 19 -0.66 1.95 -4.02
N LYS A 20 -0.60 1.43 -5.26
CA LYS A 20 -1.13 0.09 -5.54
C LYS A 20 -0.14 -1.02 -5.19
N PHE A 21 1.14 -0.71 -5.25
CA PHE A 21 2.22 -1.70 -5.25
C PHE A 21 3.07 -1.67 -3.97
N GLN A 22 3.20 -0.51 -3.33
CA GLN A 22 4.08 -0.22 -2.19
C GLN A 22 3.27 0.28 -0.97
N GLY A 23 2.17 -0.40 -0.68
CA GLY A 23 1.26 -0.06 0.42
C GLY A 23 0.32 1.10 0.14
N TRP A 24 -0.80 1.12 0.86
CA TRP A 24 -1.86 2.12 0.78
C TRP A 24 -1.70 3.25 1.81
N ALA A 25 -0.76 3.12 2.76
CA ALA A 25 -0.37 4.18 3.69
C ALA A 25 0.47 5.28 3.03
N ASP A 26 0.93 5.07 1.79
CA ASP A 26 1.71 6.00 0.97
C ASP A 26 3.09 6.39 1.57
N LYS A 27 3.72 5.50 2.35
CA LYS A 27 5.06 5.77 2.89
C LYS A 27 6.14 5.81 1.82
N PHE A 28 5.94 5.06 0.73
CA PHE A 28 6.92 4.87 -0.33
C PHE A 28 6.44 5.40 -1.69
N LEU A 29 5.81 6.59 -1.71
CA LEU A 29 5.50 7.32 -2.96
C LEU A 29 6.75 7.86 -3.69
N GLY A 30 7.91 7.76 -3.05
CA GLY A 30 9.20 7.97 -3.67
C GLY A 30 10.17 6.91 -3.18
N THR A 31 10.86 6.27 -4.11
CA THR A 31 11.89 5.27 -3.81
C THR A 31 13.00 5.91 -2.96
N PRO A 32 13.34 5.34 -1.80
CA PRO A 32 14.45 5.78 -0.97
C PRO A 32 15.80 5.78 -1.73
N GLY A 33 16.77 6.56 -1.23
CA GLY A 33 18.11 6.65 -1.84
C GLY A 33 18.94 5.37 -1.75
N ASP A 34 18.50 4.41 -0.95
CA ASP A 34 19.03 3.06 -0.74
C ASP A 34 18.08 1.98 -1.26
N GLY A 35 17.14 2.37 -2.14
CA GLY A 35 16.17 1.48 -2.78
C GLY A 35 15.08 1.02 -1.82
N ILE A 36 14.21 0.14 -2.32
CA ILE A 36 13.19 -0.56 -1.54
C ILE A 36 12.95 -1.95 -2.09
N GLU A 37 12.83 -2.90 -1.18
CA GLU A 37 12.29 -4.23 -1.38
C GLU A 37 10.99 -4.36 -0.57
N ASP A 38 9.94 -4.82 -1.24
CA ASP A 38 8.62 -5.07 -0.66
C ASP A 38 8.25 -6.54 -0.84
N VAL A 39 8.18 -7.29 0.25
CA VAL A 39 7.63 -8.65 0.24
C VAL A 39 6.19 -8.58 0.75
N TYR A 40 5.24 -8.92 -0.12
CA TYR A 40 3.83 -8.86 0.23
C TYR A 40 3.07 -10.15 -0.04
N VAL A 41 2.04 -10.38 0.78
CA VAL A 41 1.08 -11.46 0.60
C VAL A 41 -0.34 -10.90 0.71
N GLY A 42 -1.17 -11.26 -0.27
CA GLY A 42 -2.54 -10.79 -0.35
C GLY A 42 -3.54 -11.94 -0.36
N VAL A 43 -4.64 -11.75 0.35
CA VAL A 43 -5.83 -12.60 0.26
C VAL A 43 -7.02 -11.77 -0.22
N ASN A 44 -7.80 -12.35 -1.12
CA ASN A 44 -9.04 -11.75 -1.59
C ASN A 44 -10.20 -12.72 -1.37
N GLY A 45 -11.37 -12.16 -1.12
CA GLY A 45 -12.55 -12.94 -0.79
C GLY A 45 -13.83 -12.18 -1.06
N LYS A 46 -14.95 -12.86 -0.84
CA LYS A 46 -16.28 -12.27 -0.92
C LYS A 46 -17.11 -12.75 0.25
N LEU A 47 -17.86 -11.81 0.85
CA LEU A 47 -18.89 -12.09 1.84
C LEU A 47 -20.22 -11.60 1.27
N GLY A 48 -20.99 -12.52 0.71
CA GLY A 48 -22.19 -12.18 -0.08
C GLY A 48 -21.83 -11.22 -1.23
N PRO A 49 -22.47 -10.04 -1.34
CA PRO A 49 -22.14 -9.07 -2.39
C PRO A 49 -20.83 -8.30 -2.14
N VAL A 50 -20.31 -8.31 -0.91
CA VAL A 50 -19.16 -7.48 -0.52
C VAL A 50 -17.86 -8.16 -0.94
N LYS A 51 -17.03 -7.46 -1.70
CA LYS A 51 -15.66 -7.88 -2.04
C LYS A 51 -14.72 -7.41 -0.94
N LEU A 52 -13.86 -8.31 -0.47
CA LEU A 52 -12.87 -8.04 0.56
C LEU A 52 -11.48 -8.33 -0.01
N ALA A 53 -10.50 -7.54 0.37
CA ALA A 53 -9.10 -7.92 0.24
C ALA A 53 -8.30 -7.43 1.44
N ALA A 54 -7.30 -8.21 1.80
CA ALA A 54 -6.29 -7.87 2.79
C ALA A 54 -4.91 -8.12 2.17
N ILE A 55 -3.97 -7.21 2.39
CA ILE A 55 -2.58 -7.35 1.95
C ILE A 55 -1.69 -7.02 3.14
N TYR A 56 -0.69 -7.87 3.37
CA TYR A 56 0.38 -7.59 4.31
C TYR A 56 1.65 -7.32 3.51
N HIS A 57 2.37 -6.27 3.90
CA HIS A 57 3.65 -5.87 3.31
C HIS A 57 4.75 -5.89 4.39
N ASP A 58 5.94 -6.30 3.98
CA ASP A 58 7.19 -6.23 4.73
C ASP A 58 8.20 -5.45 3.88
N PHE A 59 8.58 -4.25 4.33
CA PHE A 59 9.39 -3.30 3.60
C PHE A 59 10.81 -3.22 4.16
N SER A 60 11.80 -3.32 3.27
CA SER A 60 13.20 -3.16 3.64
C SER A 60 13.98 -2.41 2.56
N ALA A 61 15.19 -1.96 2.91
CA ALA A 61 16.10 -1.35 1.94
C ALA A 61 16.73 -2.42 1.05
N GLU A 62 16.79 -2.13 -0.25
CA GLU A 62 17.43 -3.02 -1.23
C GLU A 62 18.96 -3.05 -1.04
N ASP A 63 19.59 -1.90 -0.78
CA ASP A 63 21.05 -1.81 -0.67
C ASP A 63 21.54 -1.83 0.79
N SER A 64 20.93 -1.03 1.66
CA SER A 64 21.42 -0.82 3.04
C SER A 64 21.02 -1.91 4.04
N LYS A 65 20.10 -2.82 3.65
CA LYS A 65 19.46 -3.84 4.52
C LYS A 65 18.72 -3.27 5.74
N ALA A 66 18.40 -1.98 5.73
CA ALA A 66 17.60 -1.39 6.79
C ALA A 66 16.16 -1.93 6.75
N ASP A 67 15.61 -2.24 7.92
CA ASP A 67 14.18 -2.52 8.08
C ASP A 67 13.41 -1.20 8.02
N PHE A 68 12.45 -1.11 7.10
CA PHE A 68 11.61 0.07 6.96
C PHE A 68 10.29 -0.07 7.72
N GLY A 69 9.81 -1.29 7.98
CA GLY A 69 8.57 -1.55 8.69
C GLY A 69 7.61 -2.40 7.89
N THR A 70 6.41 -2.55 8.44
CA THR A 70 5.39 -3.46 7.89
C THR A 70 4.06 -2.74 7.75
N GLU A 71 3.20 -3.22 6.85
CA GLU A 71 1.90 -2.61 6.60
C GLU A 71 0.79 -3.63 6.42
N ILE A 72 -0.38 -3.33 6.99
CA ILE A 72 -1.63 -4.06 6.74
C ILE A 72 -2.60 -3.16 5.99
N ASP A 73 -3.02 -3.64 4.83
CA ASP A 73 -4.00 -3.01 3.95
C ASP A 73 -5.30 -3.81 3.94
N LEU A 74 -6.43 -3.13 4.18
CA LEU A 74 -7.76 -3.73 4.18
C LEU A 74 -8.72 -2.94 3.28
N VAL A 75 -9.44 -3.63 2.39
CA VAL A 75 -10.50 -3.02 1.57
C VAL A 75 -11.77 -3.83 1.62
N ALA A 76 -12.90 -3.13 1.75
CA ALA A 76 -14.22 -3.67 1.55
C ALA A 76 -14.95 -2.85 0.48
N THR A 77 -15.47 -3.52 -0.55
CA THR A 77 -16.28 -2.89 -1.60
C THR A 77 -17.66 -3.54 -1.66
N TRP A 78 -18.69 -2.76 -1.33
CA TRP A 78 -20.08 -3.19 -1.36
C TRP A 78 -20.81 -2.59 -2.57
N PRO A 79 -21.16 -3.41 -3.58
CA PRO A 79 -22.09 -3.01 -4.64
C PRO A 79 -23.52 -2.99 -4.08
N ILE A 80 -24.01 -1.81 -3.71
CA ILE A 80 -25.36 -1.62 -3.15
C ILE A 80 -26.40 -2.00 -4.20
N ASN A 81 -26.20 -1.56 -5.44
CA ASN A 81 -27.02 -1.91 -6.60
C ASN A 81 -26.21 -1.73 -7.90
N LYS A 82 -26.87 -1.76 -9.07
CA LYS A 82 -26.21 -1.62 -10.38
C LYS A 82 -25.58 -0.22 -10.61
N GLN A 83 -26.02 0.79 -9.87
CA GLN A 83 -25.61 2.19 -10.04
C GLN A 83 -24.72 2.68 -8.90
N PHE A 84 -24.82 2.11 -7.70
CA PHE A 84 -24.09 2.57 -6.52
C PHE A 84 -23.21 1.48 -5.92
N SER A 85 -21.97 1.87 -5.59
CA SER A 85 -21.10 1.08 -4.72
C SER A 85 -20.40 1.96 -3.70
N ILE A 86 -20.19 1.41 -2.51
CA ILE A 86 -19.36 2.02 -1.46
C ILE A 86 -18.08 1.19 -1.33
N GLN A 87 -16.95 1.86 -1.18
CA GLN A 87 -15.67 1.25 -0.82
C GLN A 87 -15.17 1.87 0.48
N ALA A 88 -14.74 1.05 1.42
CA ALA A 88 -13.98 1.44 2.58
C ALA A 88 -12.57 0.84 2.46
N LYS A 89 -11.56 1.66 2.72
CA LYS A 89 -10.16 1.26 2.75
C LYS A 89 -9.51 1.69 4.06
N TYR A 90 -8.59 0.87 4.54
CA TYR A 90 -7.76 1.13 5.70
C TYR A 90 -6.35 0.63 5.42
N ALA A 91 -5.35 1.36 5.90
CA ALA A 91 -3.93 1.04 5.83
C ALA A 91 -3.29 1.39 7.17
N ALA A 92 -2.50 0.48 7.73
CA ALA A 92 -1.78 0.66 8.98
C ALA A 92 -0.32 0.28 8.78
N PHE A 93 0.56 1.27 8.81
CA PHE A 93 2.00 1.10 8.70
C PHE A 93 2.66 1.34 10.06
N ASP A 94 3.52 0.41 10.48
CA ASP A 94 4.27 0.46 11.73
C ASP A 94 5.77 0.28 11.45
N SER A 95 6.62 1.04 12.14
CA SER A 95 8.08 0.96 12.00
C SER A 95 8.81 1.21 13.31
N ASP A 96 9.80 0.35 13.61
CA ASP A 96 10.75 0.56 14.71
C ASP A 96 11.92 1.51 14.32
N SER A 97 11.95 1.96 13.07
CA SER A 97 13.01 2.81 12.54
C SER A 97 12.76 4.29 12.82
N VAL A 98 13.80 5.05 13.18
CA VAL A 98 13.72 6.52 13.30
C VAL A 98 13.45 7.23 11.96
N ARG A 99 13.61 6.54 10.83
CA ARG A 99 13.45 7.12 9.48
C ARG A 99 11.97 7.24 9.08
N TYR A 100 11.10 6.39 9.63
CA TYR A 100 9.70 6.33 9.28
C TYR A 100 8.85 6.41 10.54
N THR A 101 7.78 7.20 10.47
CA THR A 101 6.78 7.25 11.53
C THR A 101 5.68 6.24 11.26
N ASP A 102 5.06 5.72 12.31
CA ASP A 102 3.80 4.98 12.19
C ASP A 102 2.74 5.84 11.48
N THR A 103 1.86 5.20 10.72
CA THR A 103 0.86 5.90 9.91
C THR A 103 -0.37 5.03 9.67
N ASP A 104 -1.50 5.51 10.18
CA ASP A 104 -2.83 4.99 9.84
C ASP A 104 -3.53 5.88 8.81
N LYS A 105 -4.16 5.26 7.81
CA LYS A 105 -5.05 5.95 6.87
C LYS A 105 -6.34 5.18 6.67
N ALA A 106 -7.45 5.91 6.64
CA ALA A 106 -8.76 5.36 6.33
C ALA A 106 -9.51 6.29 5.38
N TRP A 107 -10.25 5.73 4.43
CA TRP A 107 -11.15 6.50 3.58
C TRP A 107 -12.34 5.68 3.09
N VAL A 108 -13.41 6.41 2.78
CA VAL A 108 -14.63 5.87 2.21
C VAL A 108 -14.91 6.56 0.89
N THR A 109 -15.25 5.78 -0.13
CA THR A 109 -15.58 6.26 -1.48
C THR A 109 -16.97 5.79 -1.85
N LEU A 110 -17.83 6.72 -2.26
CA LEU A 110 -19.10 6.44 -2.92
C LEU A 110 -18.90 6.55 -4.44
N GLN A 111 -19.31 5.54 -5.19
CA GLN A 111 -19.23 5.50 -6.64
C GLN A 111 -20.64 5.44 -7.22
N LEU A 112 -20.95 6.36 -8.12
CA LEU A 112 -22.16 6.38 -8.94
C LEU A 112 -21.78 6.06 -10.39
N LYS A 113 -22.43 5.05 -10.97
CA LYS A 113 -22.34 4.72 -12.39
C LYS A 113 -23.55 5.31 -13.13
N LEU A 114 -23.27 6.29 -13.99
CA LEU A 114 -24.24 6.94 -14.87
C LEU A 114 -24.52 6.11 -16.12
#